data_AF-A0A7S3VJS5-F1
#
_entry.id   AF-A0A7S3VJS5-F1
#
_cell.length_a   1.000
_cell.length_b   1.000
_cell.length_c   1.000
_cell.angle_alpha   90.00
_cell.angle_beta   90.00
_cell.angle_gamma   90.00
#
_symmetry.space_group_name_H-M   'P 1'
#
loop_
_entity.id
_entity.type
_entity.pdbx_description
1 polymer ?
#
loop_
_entity_poly.entity_id
_entity_poly.type
_entity_poly.pdbx_seq_one_letter_code
_entity_poly.pdbx_strand_id
1 'polypeptide(L)'
;MWGPPPYPYAPPPYPYAPPPSIVSPPAAGSGPYPRVASLAQEDATPSAPPIPWDAPPGPGAPPYMPPPMPPPTSVPPYAPPPSSAPPYGPPPTAPHKKALLVGCSYRGTSAELRGCINDVKCLKHLLLTKFGYQESNIVMLEDTQTHPDFLPTRMNIMRGIYWLLMDTRPGTNLFFSFSGHGSQVKDYSGDELNGLDETILPCDFKMAGQITDDELNDRLIKPIMPGVTMNCIIDACHSGSVLDLQYHGVCKPGKPFVWKKGRHE
;
A
#
# COMPACT_ATOMS: atom_id res chain seq x y z
N MET A 1 5.06 -26.67 -18.34
CA MET A 1 4.53 -26.06 -19.58
C MET A 1 3.32 -25.24 -19.16
N TRP A 2 3.47 -23.92 -18.98
CA TRP A 2 2.35 -23.04 -18.66
C TRP A 2 1.77 -22.50 -19.98
N GLY A 3 0.46 -22.65 -20.17
CA GLY A 3 -0.29 -22.00 -21.24
C GLY A 3 -0.61 -20.55 -20.89
N PRO A 4 -1.00 -19.72 -21.89
CA PRO A 4 -1.34 -18.33 -21.67
C PRO A 4 -2.59 -18.19 -20.77
N PRO A 5 -2.70 -17.07 -20.01
CA PRO A 5 -3.87 -16.81 -19.17
C PRO A 5 -5.14 -16.69 -20.03
N PRO A 6 -6.31 -17.12 -19.53
CA PRO A 6 -7.56 -16.95 -20.23
C PRO A 6 -8.00 -15.47 -20.13
N TYR A 7 -8.45 -14.95 -21.27
CA TYR A 7 -9.17 -13.68 -21.51
C TYR A 7 -8.35 -12.45 -21.98
N PRO A 8 -8.80 -11.78 -23.06
CA PRO A 8 -8.19 -10.58 -23.59
C PRO A 8 -8.56 -9.37 -22.74
N TYR A 9 -7.57 -8.66 -22.18
CA TYR A 9 -7.80 -7.41 -21.47
C TYR A 9 -7.99 -6.28 -22.50
N ALA A 10 -9.20 -5.71 -22.54
CA ALA A 10 -9.49 -4.50 -23.30
C ALA A 10 -8.89 -3.27 -22.58
N PRO A 11 -8.27 -2.31 -23.29
CA PRO A 11 -7.73 -1.10 -22.67
C PRO A 11 -8.86 -0.19 -22.14
N PRO A 12 -8.63 0.53 -21.02
CA PRO A 12 -9.64 1.43 -20.44
C PRO A 12 -9.93 2.63 -21.36
N PRO A 13 -11.18 3.14 -21.39
CA PRO A 13 -11.57 4.24 -22.26
C PRO A 13 -11.35 5.57 -21.55
N TYR A 14 -10.26 6.28 -21.83
CA TYR A 14 -10.22 7.73 -21.61
C TYR A 14 -9.50 8.44 -22.77
N PRO A 15 -10.03 9.60 -23.22
CA PRO A 15 -9.58 10.26 -24.43
C PRO A 15 -8.24 10.98 -24.22
N TYR A 16 -7.26 10.64 -25.05
CA TYR A 16 -6.03 11.44 -25.20
C TYR A 16 -6.39 12.78 -25.84
N ALA A 17 -6.26 13.87 -25.08
CA ALA A 17 -6.16 15.21 -25.64
C ALA A 17 -4.70 15.43 -26.13
N PRO A 18 -4.48 15.82 -27.41
CA PRO A 18 -3.14 16.12 -27.89
C PRO A 18 -2.62 17.46 -27.31
N PRO A 19 -1.30 17.63 -27.17
CA PRO A 19 -0.70 18.84 -26.59
C PRO A 19 -0.93 20.07 -27.50
N PRO A 20 -1.12 21.27 -26.92
CA PRO A 20 -1.41 22.47 -27.71
C PRO A 20 -0.17 22.90 -28.51
N SER A 21 -0.39 23.14 -29.81
CA SER A 21 0.59 23.72 -30.71
C SER A 21 0.77 25.21 -30.42
N ILE A 22 2.03 25.65 -30.29
CA ILE A 22 2.41 27.06 -30.20
C ILE A 22 2.05 27.74 -31.53
N VAL A 23 1.14 28.72 -31.45
CA VAL A 23 0.86 29.66 -32.55
C VAL A 23 1.03 31.07 -31.99
N SER A 24 1.88 31.87 -32.62
CA SER A 24 2.13 33.27 -32.30
C SER A 24 0.90 34.15 -32.59
N PRO A 25 0.70 35.29 -31.90
CA PRO A 25 -0.57 36.02 -31.88
C PRO A 25 -0.69 37.02 -33.06
N PRO A 26 -1.93 37.44 -33.36
CA PRO A 26 -2.14 38.88 -33.47
C PRO A 26 -3.43 39.42 -32.84
N ALA A 27 -3.27 40.64 -32.32
CA ALA A 27 -4.16 41.81 -32.29
C ALA A 27 -5.45 41.85 -31.44
N ALA A 28 -5.53 42.97 -30.73
CA ALA A 28 -6.54 43.47 -29.81
C ALA A 28 -7.94 43.72 -30.42
N GLY A 29 -8.98 43.68 -29.56
CA GLY A 29 -10.34 44.11 -29.91
C GLY A 29 -11.34 44.11 -28.75
N SER A 30 -11.34 45.19 -27.96
CA SER A 30 -12.49 45.92 -27.36
C SER A 30 -13.79 45.21 -26.89
N GLY A 31 -13.97 45.14 -25.55
CA GLY A 31 -15.20 45.55 -24.80
C GLY A 31 -16.48 44.67 -24.84
N PRO A 32 -17.54 45.02 -24.08
CA PRO A 32 -17.62 45.06 -22.61
C PRO A 32 -18.80 44.21 -22.03
N TYR A 33 -18.79 43.98 -20.72
CA TYR A 33 -19.80 43.25 -19.91
C TYR A 33 -21.26 43.74 -20.08
N PRO A 34 -22.27 42.96 -19.65
CA PRO A 34 -22.83 43.27 -18.32
C PRO A 34 -23.25 42.07 -17.45
N ARG A 35 -23.52 42.45 -16.20
CA ARG A 35 -23.99 41.70 -15.02
C ARG A 35 -25.53 41.75 -14.95
N VAL A 36 -26.12 41.02 -13.98
CA VAL A 36 -27.51 41.02 -13.44
C VAL A 36 -28.42 39.91 -14.02
N ALA A 37 -29.37 39.25 -13.33
CA ALA A 37 -29.87 39.26 -11.95
C ALA A 37 -30.73 38.00 -11.68
N SER A 38 -31.06 37.83 -10.40
CA SER A 38 -32.07 36.99 -9.72
C SER A 38 -33.40 36.70 -10.44
N LEU A 39 -34.06 35.57 -10.06
CA LEU A 39 -35.47 35.43 -9.61
C LEU A 39 -35.76 33.95 -9.25
N ALA A 40 -36.07 33.65 -7.98
CA ALA A 40 -37.35 33.14 -7.44
C ALA A 40 -37.61 31.62 -7.65
N GLN A 41 -37.64 30.78 -6.59
CA GLN A 41 -38.82 30.36 -5.75
C GLN A 41 -39.80 29.52 -6.59
N GLU A 42 -40.21 28.28 -6.27
CA GLU A 42 -40.91 27.68 -5.10
C GLU A 42 -40.58 26.15 -5.10
N ASP A 43 -40.70 25.31 -4.08
CA ASP A 43 -41.85 25.05 -3.21
C ASP A 43 -41.44 24.13 -2.05
N ALA A 44 -42.05 24.30 -0.88
CA ALA A 44 -41.70 23.65 0.38
C ALA A 44 -42.92 22.95 0.99
N THR A 45 -42.71 21.77 1.60
CA THR A 45 -43.57 21.30 2.70
C THR A 45 -42.69 20.87 3.89
N PRO A 46 -42.82 21.52 5.06
CA PRO A 46 -42.02 21.20 6.25
C PRO A 46 -42.73 20.21 7.19
N SER A 47 -41.99 19.22 7.70
CA SER A 47 -42.41 18.40 8.85
C SER A 47 -42.17 19.15 10.17
N ALA A 48 -43.16 19.10 11.06
CA ALA A 48 -43.34 19.90 12.26
C ALA A 48 -42.22 19.78 13.34
N PRO A 49 -42.03 20.82 14.18
CA PRO A 49 -41.05 20.83 15.27
C PRO A 49 -41.54 20.09 16.54
N PRO A 50 -40.62 19.68 17.44
CA PRO A 50 -40.94 18.91 18.64
C PRO A 50 -41.63 19.75 19.73
N ILE A 51 -42.50 19.10 20.50
CA ILE A 51 -43.35 19.71 21.54
C ILE A 51 -42.57 19.85 22.87
N PRO A 52 -42.56 21.02 23.54
CA PRO A 52 -41.94 21.21 24.86
C PRO A 52 -42.76 20.57 26.01
N TRP A 53 -42.08 20.17 27.09
CA TRP A 53 -42.60 19.34 28.19
C TRP A 53 -43.32 20.09 29.33
N ASP A 54 -43.57 21.39 29.21
CA ASP A 54 -44.15 22.21 30.29
C ASP A 54 -45.39 23.01 29.86
N ALA A 55 -46.48 22.31 29.55
CA ALA A 55 -47.79 22.93 29.44
C ALA A 55 -48.69 22.50 30.61
N PRO A 56 -49.24 23.43 31.43
CA PRO A 56 -50.18 23.08 32.48
C PRO A 56 -51.53 22.64 31.87
N PRO A 57 -52.21 21.62 32.43
CA PRO A 57 -53.47 21.15 31.89
C PRO A 57 -54.60 22.17 32.14
N GLY A 58 -55.36 22.46 31.08
CA GLY A 58 -56.58 23.27 31.15
C GLY A 58 -57.71 22.57 31.94
N PRO A 59 -58.70 23.34 32.44
CA PRO A 59 -59.73 22.81 33.33
C PRO A 59 -60.75 21.99 32.55
N GLY A 60 -60.91 20.70 32.87
CA GLY A 60 -62.08 19.92 32.43
C GLY A 60 -61.91 18.43 32.11
N ALA A 61 -60.74 17.83 32.27
CA ALA A 61 -60.58 16.38 32.06
C ALA A 61 -60.85 15.57 33.34
N PRO A 62 -61.67 14.49 33.31
CA PRO A 62 -61.85 13.61 34.46
C PRO A 62 -60.54 12.86 34.78
N PRO A 63 -60.28 12.50 36.06
CA PRO A 63 -59.03 11.85 36.44
C PRO A 63 -58.92 10.47 35.80
N TYR A 64 -57.82 10.25 35.08
CA TYR A 64 -57.47 8.96 34.49
C TYR A 64 -57.10 7.98 35.62
N MET A 65 -57.89 6.92 35.80
CA MET A 65 -57.53 5.80 36.68
C MET A 65 -56.83 4.72 35.85
N PRO A 66 -55.57 4.37 36.13
CA PRO A 66 -54.93 3.25 35.44
C PRO A 66 -55.58 1.91 35.84
N PRO A 67 -55.67 0.93 34.93
CA PRO A 67 -56.25 -0.37 35.23
C PRO A 67 -55.38 -1.17 36.22
N PRO A 68 -55.97 -2.11 36.99
CA PRO A 68 -55.23 -2.94 37.95
C PRO A 68 -54.25 -3.89 37.26
N MET A 69 -53.05 -4.03 37.82
CA MET A 69 -52.02 -4.94 37.34
C MET A 69 -52.45 -6.42 37.46
N PRO A 70 -52.09 -7.29 36.49
CA PRO A 70 -52.27 -8.72 36.65
C PRO A 70 -51.31 -9.30 37.72
N PRO A 71 -51.64 -10.43 38.36
CA PRO A 71 -50.80 -11.05 39.39
C PRO A 71 -49.46 -11.54 38.79
N PRO A 72 -48.39 -11.64 39.60
CA PRO A 72 -47.09 -12.06 39.11
C PRO A 72 -47.13 -13.52 38.66
N THR A 73 -47.11 -13.73 37.34
CA THR A 73 -46.87 -15.04 36.75
C THR A 73 -45.43 -15.47 37.00
N SER A 74 -45.27 -16.73 37.41
CA SER A 74 -44.02 -17.44 37.67
C SER A 74 -42.86 -17.03 36.75
N VAL A 75 -41.76 -16.60 37.37
CA VAL A 75 -40.46 -16.40 36.69
C VAL A 75 -40.07 -17.69 35.95
N PRO A 76 -39.81 -17.65 34.63
CA PRO A 76 -39.21 -18.78 33.93
C PRO A 76 -37.77 -18.98 34.42
N PRO A 77 -37.25 -20.22 34.40
CA PRO A 77 -35.89 -20.49 34.83
C PRO A 77 -34.89 -19.73 33.95
N TYR A 78 -33.92 -19.08 34.61
CA TYR A 78 -32.86 -18.30 34.02
C TYR A 78 -32.08 -19.15 33.00
N ALA A 79 -32.30 -18.91 31.71
CA ALA A 79 -31.44 -19.43 30.66
C ALA A 79 -30.12 -18.62 30.69
N PRO A 80 -28.94 -19.26 30.63
CA PRO A 80 -27.69 -18.52 30.50
C PRO A 80 -27.73 -17.68 29.21
N PRO A 81 -27.12 -16.48 29.20
CA PRO A 81 -27.10 -15.65 28.01
C PRO A 81 -26.43 -16.41 26.85
N PRO A 82 -26.93 -16.28 25.60
CA PRO A 82 -26.25 -16.88 24.47
C PRO A 82 -24.83 -16.31 24.41
N SER A 83 -23.85 -17.22 24.44
CA SER A 83 -22.45 -16.94 24.23
C SER A 83 -22.29 -15.99 23.05
N SER A 84 -21.76 -14.79 23.30
CA SER A 84 -21.41 -13.79 22.29
C SER A 84 -20.17 -14.18 21.47
N ALA A 85 -19.99 -15.49 21.23
CA ALA A 85 -19.05 -15.96 20.23
C ALA A 85 -19.62 -15.58 18.85
N PRO A 86 -18.92 -14.77 18.04
CA PRO A 86 -19.38 -14.50 16.68
C PRO A 86 -19.53 -15.83 15.94
N PRO A 87 -20.69 -16.07 15.29
CA PRO A 87 -20.91 -17.30 14.56
C PRO A 87 -20.00 -17.25 13.33
N TYR A 88 -19.02 -18.15 13.28
CA TYR A 88 -18.29 -18.53 12.07
C TYR A 88 -18.11 -17.40 11.04
N GLY A 89 -17.23 -16.45 11.35
CA GLY A 89 -16.52 -15.79 10.26
C GLY A 89 -15.89 -16.87 9.38
N PRO A 90 -15.73 -16.65 8.05
CA PRO A 90 -15.01 -17.60 7.21
C PRO A 90 -13.69 -17.98 7.92
N PRO A 91 -13.28 -19.27 7.86
CA PRO A 91 -12.00 -19.68 8.45
C PRO A 91 -10.93 -18.68 8.00
N PRO A 92 -9.95 -18.32 8.86
CA PRO A 92 -8.93 -17.36 8.48
C PRO A 92 -8.41 -17.77 7.11
N THR A 93 -8.73 -16.97 6.09
CA THR A 93 -8.25 -17.23 4.75
C THR A 93 -6.75 -17.36 4.89
N ALA A 94 -6.17 -18.45 4.36
CA ALA A 94 -4.75 -18.74 4.51
C ALA A 94 -3.95 -17.44 4.33
N PRO A 95 -2.99 -17.13 5.23
CA PRO A 95 -2.38 -15.81 5.30
C PRO A 95 -1.89 -15.40 3.92
N HIS A 96 -2.40 -14.27 3.43
CA HIS A 96 -2.05 -13.77 2.11
C HIS A 96 -0.56 -13.44 2.11
N LYS A 97 0.22 -14.18 1.33
CA LYS A 97 1.68 -14.12 1.30
C LYS A 97 2.13 -13.84 -0.12
N LYS A 98 2.92 -12.79 -0.32
CA LYS A 98 3.46 -12.40 -1.63
C LYS A 98 4.92 -12.01 -1.51
N ALA A 99 5.74 -12.40 -2.48
CA ALA A 99 7.15 -12.08 -2.49
C ALA A 99 7.61 -11.54 -3.84
N LEU A 100 8.48 -10.52 -3.80
CA LEU A 100 9.23 -10.03 -4.94
C LEU A 100 10.72 -10.24 -4.66
N LEU A 101 11.37 -11.05 -5.49
CA LEU A 101 12.78 -11.41 -5.35
C LEU A 101 13.56 -10.90 -6.56
N VAL A 102 14.53 -10.03 -6.35
CA VAL A 102 15.30 -9.37 -7.41
C VAL A 102 16.77 -9.76 -7.29
N GLY A 103 17.28 -10.51 -8.26
CA GLY A 103 18.69 -10.89 -8.35
C GLY A 103 19.32 -10.26 -9.59
N CYS A 104 20.29 -9.37 -9.41
CA CYS A 104 20.96 -8.71 -10.51
C CYS A 104 22.44 -9.10 -10.55
N SER A 105 22.82 -9.93 -11.53
CA SER A 105 24.22 -10.36 -11.73
C SER A 105 25.01 -9.53 -12.74
N TYR A 106 24.39 -8.60 -13.46
CA TYR A 106 25.00 -7.73 -14.48
C TYR A 106 25.83 -8.49 -15.52
N ARG A 107 25.34 -9.66 -15.96
CA ARG A 107 26.09 -10.57 -16.83
C ARG A 107 26.57 -9.92 -18.12
N GLY A 108 27.82 -10.20 -18.48
CA GLY A 108 28.43 -9.67 -19.71
C GLY A 108 28.84 -8.20 -19.61
N THR A 109 28.86 -7.63 -18.41
CA THR A 109 29.36 -6.28 -18.14
C THR A 109 30.58 -6.31 -17.23
N SER A 110 31.29 -5.18 -17.10
CA SER A 110 32.39 -5.04 -16.15
C SER A 110 31.96 -5.09 -14.67
N ALA A 111 30.66 -5.04 -14.39
CA ALA A 111 30.08 -5.06 -13.05
C ALA A 111 29.53 -6.44 -12.66
N GLU A 112 29.93 -7.51 -13.35
CA GLU A 112 29.36 -8.85 -13.17
C GLU A 112 29.56 -9.42 -11.74
N LEU A 113 28.50 -10.01 -11.18
CA LEU A 113 28.45 -10.71 -9.90
C LEU A 113 27.97 -12.15 -10.07
N ARG A 114 28.52 -13.08 -9.29
CA ARG A 114 28.26 -14.54 -9.45
C ARG A 114 27.32 -15.14 -8.40
N GLY A 115 26.90 -14.38 -7.38
CA GLY A 115 26.07 -14.87 -6.26
C GLY A 115 24.59 -14.50 -6.35
N CYS A 116 24.27 -13.32 -6.88
CA CYS A 116 22.95 -12.69 -6.67
C CYS A 116 21.75 -13.53 -7.10
N ILE A 117 21.86 -14.20 -8.25
CA ILE A 117 20.83 -15.11 -8.76
C ILE A 117 20.67 -16.33 -7.85
N ASN A 118 21.77 -16.87 -7.31
CA ASN A 118 21.73 -18.00 -6.39
C ASN A 118 21.06 -17.60 -5.07
N ASP A 119 21.32 -16.38 -4.58
CA ASP A 119 20.75 -15.88 -3.33
C ASP A 119 19.22 -15.82 -3.40
N VAL A 120 18.67 -15.24 -4.47
CA VAL A 120 17.22 -15.20 -4.65
C VAL A 120 16.59 -16.57 -4.90
N LYS A 121 17.32 -17.52 -5.51
CA LYS A 121 16.86 -18.91 -5.66
C LYS A 121 16.82 -19.65 -4.32
N CYS A 122 17.83 -19.48 -3.48
CA CYS A 122 17.87 -20.00 -2.12
C CYS A 122 16.72 -19.43 -1.29
N LEU A 123 16.50 -18.11 -1.38
CA LEU A 123 15.42 -17.45 -0.66
C LEU A 123 14.04 -17.91 -1.15
N LYS A 124 13.83 -18.02 -2.46
CA LYS A 124 12.62 -18.60 -3.03
C LYS A 124 12.34 -19.99 -2.47
N HIS A 125 13.35 -20.87 -2.48
CA HIS A 125 13.23 -22.21 -1.93
C HIS A 125 12.84 -22.20 -0.44
N LEU A 126 13.46 -21.32 0.35
CA LEU A 126 13.16 -21.14 1.77
C LEU A 126 11.72 -20.66 1.99
N LEU A 127 11.26 -19.67 1.21
CA LEU A 127 9.90 -19.13 1.30
C LEU A 127 8.83 -20.19 1.01
N LEU A 128 9.05 -21.02 -0.02
CA LEU A 128 8.16 -22.12 -0.38
C LEU A 128 8.15 -23.23 0.69
N THR A 129 9.32 -23.68 1.12
CA THR A 129 9.46 -24.90 1.93
C THR A 129 9.28 -24.69 3.43
N LYS A 130 9.62 -23.50 3.94
CA LYS A 130 9.60 -23.21 5.39
C LYS A 130 8.56 -22.18 5.78
N PHE A 131 8.32 -21.18 4.93
CA PHE A 131 7.41 -20.08 5.25
C PHE A 131 6.04 -20.20 4.58
N GLY A 132 5.80 -21.24 3.78
CA GLY A 132 4.50 -21.54 3.19
C GLY A 132 4.00 -20.47 2.21
N TYR A 133 4.91 -19.83 1.48
CA TYR A 133 4.56 -19.03 0.32
C TYR A 133 4.12 -19.96 -0.82
N GLN A 134 3.20 -19.49 -1.65
CA GLN A 134 2.81 -20.20 -2.87
C GLN A 134 3.63 -19.71 -4.05
N GLU A 135 4.02 -20.62 -4.94
CA GLU A 135 4.79 -20.30 -6.14
C GLU A 135 4.11 -19.22 -6.99
N SER A 136 2.78 -19.25 -7.10
CA SER A 136 1.98 -18.26 -7.83
C SER A 136 2.06 -16.84 -7.24
N ASN A 137 2.49 -16.73 -5.99
CA ASN A 137 2.58 -15.47 -5.27
C ASN A 137 4.05 -15.03 -5.09
N ILE A 138 4.97 -15.57 -5.88
CA ILE A 138 6.37 -15.15 -5.91
C ILE A 138 6.69 -14.66 -7.32
N VAL A 139 7.06 -13.39 -7.43
CA VAL A 139 7.68 -12.83 -8.64
C VAL A 139 9.19 -12.82 -8.42
N MET A 140 9.93 -13.38 -9.37
CA MET A 140 11.39 -13.40 -9.33
C MET A 140 11.93 -12.74 -10.60
N LEU A 141 12.76 -11.71 -10.42
CA LEU A 141 13.44 -11.00 -11.50
C LEU A 141 14.93 -11.40 -11.50
N GLU A 142 15.42 -11.89 -12.64
CA GLU A 142 16.83 -12.28 -12.81
C GLU A 142 17.34 -11.96 -14.23
N ASP A 143 18.57 -11.46 -14.35
CA ASP A 143 19.16 -11.01 -15.62
C ASP A 143 19.60 -12.16 -16.54
N THR A 144 19.42 -13.41 -16.11
CA THR A 144 19.55 -14.61 -16.97
C THR A 144 18.24 -15.06 -17.61
N GLN A 145 17.13 -14.40 -17.28
CA GLN A 145 15.83 -14.82 -17.75
C GLN A 145 15.65 -14.50 -19.24
N THR A 146 14.99 -15.40 -19.97
CA THR A 146 14.76 -15.22 -21.42
C THR A 146 13.64 -14.24 -21.71
N HIS A 147 12.66 -14.13 -20.82
CA HIS A 147 11.49 -13.29 -20.99
C HIS A 147 11.75 -11.88 -20.44
N PRO A 148 11.57 -10.81 -21.25
CA PRO A 148 11.98 -9.46 -20.90
C PRO A 148 11.29 -8.88 -19.66
N ASP A 149 10.03 -9.25 -19.41
CA ASP A 149 9.27 -8.79 -18.23
C ASP A 149 9.85 -9.27 -16.89
N PHE A 150 10.72 -10.28 -16.90
CA PHE A 150 11.35 -10.84 -15.71
C PHE A 150 12.83 -10.46 -15.59
N LEU A 151 13.32 -9.56 -16.45
CA LEU A 151 14.63 -8.94 -16.26
C LEU A 151 14.55 -7.91 -15.11
N PRO A 152 15.59 -7.76 -14.28
CA PRO A 152 15.64 -6.81 -13.17
C PRO A 152 15.95 -5.38 -13.67
N THR A 153 15.18 -4.91 -14.64
CA THR A 153 15.23 -3.52 -15.12
C THR A 153 14.58 -2.59 -14.11
N ARG A 154 14.93 -1.30 -14.15
CA ARG A 154 14.33 -0.29 -13.27
C ARG A 154 12.80 -0.33 -13.35
N MET A 155 12.28 -0.41 -14.56
CA MET A 155 10.83 -0.47 -14.82
C MET A 155 10.19 -1.73 -14.24
N ASN A 156 10.81 -2.89 -14.41
CA ASN A 156 10.25 -4.16 -13.92
C ASN A 156 10.32 -4.26 -12.39
N ILE A 157 11.38 -3.73 -11.76
CA ILE A 157 11.46 -3.64 -10.29
C ILE A 157 10.30 -2.78 -9.77
N MET A 158 10.07 -1.60 -10.34
CA MET A 158 8.96 -0.72 -9.94
C MET A 158 7.58 -1.35 -10.17
N ARG A 159 7.39 -2.03 -11.30
CA ARG A 159 6.16 -2.79 -11.57
C ARG A 159 5.99 -3.95 -10.58
N GLY A 160 7.07 -4.63 -10.23
CA GLY A 160 7.08 -5.69 -9.23
C GLY A 160 6.68 -5.17 -7.85
N ILE A 161 7.20 -4.01 -7.43
CA ILE A 161 6.84 -3.36 -6.16
C ILE A 161 5.36 -3.01 -6.15
N TYR A 162 4.86 -2.42 -7.24
CA TYR A 162 3.44 -2.14 -7.38
C TYR A 162 2.61 -3.43 -7.25
N TRP A 163 2.95 -4.46 -8.04
CA TRP A 163 2.31 -5.77 -7.95
C TRP A 163 2.35 -6.32 -6.53
N LEU A 164 3.47 -6.22 -5.80
CA LEU A 164 3.63 -6.75 -4.45
C LEU A 164 2.60 -6.14 -3.49
N LEU A 165 2.37 -4.83 -3.59
CA LEU A 165 1.47 -4.06 -2.72
C LEU A 165 -0.01 -4.14 -3.13
N MET A 166 -0.33 -4.57 -4.35
CA MET A 166 -1.72 -4.75 -4.80
C MET A 166 -2.48 -5.79 -3.96
N ASP A 167 -3.76 -5.50 -3.70
CA ASP A 167 -4.71 -6.36 -3.00
C ASP A 167 -4.26 -6.81 -1.60
N THR A 168 -3.39 -6.01 -0.96
CA THR A 168 -2.97 -6.23 0.42
C THR A 168 -4.12 -5.95 1.39
N ARG A 169 -4.14 -6.66 2.51
CA ARG A 169 -5.15 -6.56 3.58
C ARG A 169 -4.48 -6.77 4.93
N PRO A 170 -5.06 -6.29 6.04
CA PRO A 170 -4.53 -6.63 7.37
C PRO A 170 -4.31 -8.13 7.54
N GLY A 171 -3.14 -8.53 8.02
CA GLY A 171 -2.68 -9.92 8.12
C GLY A 171 -1.87 -10.41 6.90
N THR A 172 -1.74 -9.62 5.83
CA THR A 172 -0.89 -9.96 4.68
C THR A 172 0.59 -9.91 5.07
N ASN A 173 1.37 -10.89 4.62
CA ASN A 173 2.81 -10.94 4.81
C ASN A 173 3.51 -10.78 3.46
N LEU A 174 4.26 -9.69 3.32
CA LEU A 174 5.02 -9.36 2.14
C LEU A 174 6.50 -9.68 2.37
N PHE A 175 7.17 -10.06 1.28
CA PHE A 175 8.60 -10.24 1.25
C PHE A 175 9.19 -9.50 0.06
N PHE A 176 10.17 -8.64 0.30
CA PHE A 176 10.98 -8.03 -0.74
C PHE A 176 12.42 -8.45 -0.54
N SER A 177 13.10 -8.84 -1.61
CA SER A 177 14.55 -9.00 -1.55
C SER A 177 15.24 -8.45 -2.77
N PHE A 178 16.38 -7.81 -2.54
CA PHE A 178 17.29 -7.39 -3.59
C PHE A 178 18.67 -7.94 -3.30
N SER A 179 19.30 -8.59 -4.28
CA SER A 179 20.72 -8.93 -4.27
C SER A 179 21.38 -8.41 -5.53
N GLY A 180 22.44 -7.61 -5.38
CA GLY A 180 23.11 -6.92 -6.48
C GLY A 180 24.05 -5.81 -5.99
N HIS A 181 24.52 -4.97 -6.91
CA HIS A 181 25.25 -3.76 -6.54
C HIS A 181 24.34 -2.72 -5.88
N GLY A 182 24.93 -2.05 -4.90
CA GLY A 182 24.45 -0.76 -4.40
C GLY A 182 25.51 0.31 -4.66
N SER A 183 25.09 1.57 -4.66
CA SER A 183 25.97 2.72 -4.83
C SER A 183 25.45 3.91 -4.02
N GLN A 184 26.07 5.07 -4.21
CA GLN A 184 25.65 6.31 -3.59
C GLN A 184 25.56 7.40 -4.66
N VAL A 185 24.50 8.21 -4.61
CA VAL A 185 24.34 9.39 -5.48
C VAL A 185 24.26 10.64 -4.62
N LYS A 186 24.49 11.80 -5.22
CA LYS A 186 24.37 13.05 -4.49
C LYS A 186 22.92 13.28 -4.08
N ASP A 187 22.70 13.52 -2.78
CA ASP A 187 21.41 13.90 -2.23
C ASP A 187 21.05 15.32 -2.71
N TYR A 188 19.83 15.48 -3.23
CA TYR A 188 19.23 16.76 -3.61
C TYR A 188 18.03 17.16 -2.74
N SER A 189 17.51 16.21 -1.95
CA SER A 189 16.46 16.35 -0.95
C SER A 189 16.99 17.05 0.30
N GLY A 190 18.23 16.76 0.68
CA GLY A 190 18.94 17.34 1.82
C GLY A 190 18.55 16.70 3.15
N ASP A 191 17.99 15.48 3.12
CA ASP A 191 17.64 14.73 4.31
C ASP A 191 18.80 13.92 4.86
N GLU A 192 19.77 13.52 4.04
CA GLU A 192 20.98 12.82 4.49
C GLU A 192 22.04 13.80 5.04
N LEU A 193 22.60 13.49 6.21
CA LEU A 193 23.62 14.31 6.88
C LEU A 193 24.94 14.34 6.12
N ASN A 194 25.25 13.25 5.41
CA ASN A 194 26.45 13.14 4.59
C ASN A 194 26.24 13.67 3.15
N GLY A 195 25.00 13.98 2.77
CA GLY A 195 24.62 14.51 1.46
C GLY A 195 24.69 13.50 0.31
N LEU A 196 24.56 12.20 0.60
CA LEU A 196 24.54 11.11 -0.38
C LEU A 196 23.40 10.12 -0.09
N ASP A 197 22.57 9.86 -1.11
CA ASP A 197 21.52 8.84 -1.05
C ASP A 197 22.12 7.45 -1.33
N GLU A 198 21.71 6.44 -0.56
CA GLU A 198 21.99 5.04 -0.87
C GLU A 198 21.12 4.58 -2.05
N THR A 199 21.66 3.72 -2.91
CA THR A 199 20.94 3.27 -4.12
C THR A 199 21.10 1.79 -4.38
N ILE A 200 20.07 1.19 -4.98
CA ILE A 200 20.18 -0.11 -5.66
C ILE A 200 20.32 0.08 -7.16
N LEU A 201 21.09 -0.80 -7.81
CA LEU A 201 21.33 -0.73 -9.24
C LEU A 201 20.49 -1.78 -10.00
N PRO A 202 19.54 -1.35 -10.86
CA PRO A 202 18.92 -2.25 -11.83
C PRO A 202 19.92 -2.71 -12.90
N CYS A 203 19.61 -3.78 -13.65
CA CYS A 203 20.54 -4.24 -14.70
C CYS A 203 20.75 -3.22 -15.83
N ASP A 204 19.80 -2.30 -16.03
CA ASP A 204 19.82 -1.22 -17.00
C ASP A 204 20.19 0.15 -16.39
N PHE A 205 20.82 0.18 -15.20
CA PHE A 205 21.11 1.41 -14.46
C PHE A 205 21.87 2.48 -15.26
N LYS A 206 22.71 2.08 -16.23
CA LYS A 206 23.44 3.00 -17.12
C LYS A 206 22.52 3.81 -18.04
N MET A 207 21.34 3.29 -18.34
CA MET A 207 20.36 3.92 -19.24
C MET A 207 19.16 4.48 -18.46
N ALA A 208 18.63 3.71 -17.51
CA ALA A 208 17.43 4.04 -16.77
C ALA A 208 17.70 4.77 -15.44
N GLY A 209 18.96 4.84 -15.01
CA GLY A 209 19.35 5.39 -13.72
C GLY A 209 19.28 4.37 -12.58
N GLN A 210 19.75 4.80 -11.43
CA GLN A 210 19.73 4.05 -10.17
C GLN A 210 18.38 4.25 -9.48
N ILE A 211 18.06 3.44 -8.47
CA ILE A 211 16.89 3.65 -7.62
C ILE A 211 17.40 4.06 -6.24
N THR A 212 17.01 5.23 -5.77
CA THR A 212 17.38 5.75 -4.43
C THR A 212 16.57 5.08 -3.33
N ASP A 213 17.12 5.11 -2.13
CA ASP A 213 16.46 4.84 -0.85
C ASP A 213 15.15 5.60 -0.70
N ASP A 214 15.14 6.89 -1.02
CA ASP A 214 13.99 7.77 -1.00
C ASP A 214 12.86 7.24 -1.90
N GLU A 215 13.21 6.83 -3.13
CA GLU A 215 12.26 6.25 -4.08
C GLU A 215 11.77 4.87 -3.61
N LEU A 216 12.65 4.04 -3.03
CA LEU A 216 12.25 2.78 -2.43
C LEU A 216 11.31 3.00 -1.24
N ASN A 217 11.60 3.96 -0.36
CA ASN A 217 10.76 4.27 0.79
C ASN A 217 9.38 4.74 0.32
N ASP A 218 9.33 5.68 -0.63
CA ASP A 218 8.10 6.19 -1.23
C ASP A 218 7.25 5.12 -1.88
N ARG A 219 7.87 4.19 -2.61
CA ARG A 219 7.14 3.21 -3.43
C ARG A 219 6.87 1.88 -2.72
N LEU A 220 7.72 1.48 -1.78
CA LEU A 220 7.66 0.19 -1.10
C LEU A 220 7.18 0.31 0.35
N ILE A 221 7.63 1.33 1.09
CA ILE A 221 7.44 1.42 2.55
C ILE A 221 6.24 2.29 2.93
N LYS A 222 6.20 3.56 2.51
CA LYS A 222 5.11 4.51 2.82
C LYS A 222 3.71 3.98 2.45
N PRO A 223 3.51 3.22 1.35
CA PRO A 223 2.18 2.73 0.98
C PRO A 223 1.68 1.52 1.80
N ILE A 224 2.49 0.94 2.68
CA ILE A 224 2.11 -0.25 3.44
C ILE A 224 0.96 0.09 4.40
N MET A 225 -0.16 -0.64 4.26
CA MET A 225 -1.33 -0.45 5.11
C MET A 225 -1.14 -1.00 6.53
N PRO A 226 -1.79 -0.41 7.55
CA PRO A 226 -1.79 -0.95 8.90
C PRO A 226 -2.19 -2.42 8.97
N GLY A 227 -1.43 -3.20 9.73
CA GLY A 227 -1.64 -4.64 9.88
C GLY A 227 -1.06 -5.50 8.76
N VAL A 228 -0.42 -4.92 7.75
CA VAL A 228 0.43 -5.66 6.78
C VAL A 228 1.85 -5.73 7.31
N THR A 229 2.47 -6.90 7.21
CA THR A 229 3.88 -7.10 7.58
C THR A 229 4.74 -7.13 6.33
N MET A 230 5.77 -6.28 6.25
CA MET A 230 6.79 -6.33 5.19
C MET A 230 8.11 -6.85 5.76
N ASN A 231 8.70 -7.84 5.11
CA ASN A 231 10.04 -8.33 5.39
C ASN A 231 10.94 -7.98 4.21
N CYS A 232 12.03 -7.27 4.46
CA CYS A 232 12.98 -6.88 3.42
C CYS A 232 14.37 -7.49 3.70
N ILE A 233 15.00 -8.06 2.68
CA ILE A 233 16.42 -8.43 2.71
C ILE A 233 17.12 -7.72 1.55
N ILE A 234 18.07 -6.85 1.86
CA ILE A 234 18.90 -6.18 0.87
C ILE A 234 20.33 -6.68 1.04
N ASP A 235 20.83 -7.37 0.03
CA ASP A 235 22.20 -7.85 -0.08
C ASP A 235 22.93 -7.01 -1.13
N ALA A 236 23.39 -5.84 -0.70
CA ALA A 236 24.10 -4.86 -1.52
C ALA A 236 25.11 -4.07 -0.66
N CYS A 237 26.13 -3.49 -1.30
CA CYS A 237 27.00 -2.51 -0.62
C CYS A 237 26.21 -1.23 -0.34
N HIS A 238 26.46 -0.57 0.81
CA HIS A 238 25.72 0.64 1.23
C HIS A 238 24.21 0.40 1.27
N SER A 239 23.80 -0.60 2.08
CA SER A 239 22.40 -0.99 2.23
C SER A 239 21.87 -0.77 3.66
N GLY A 240 22.57 0.04 4.45
CA GLY A 240 22.30 0.23 5.87
C GLY A 240 21.13 1.17 6.14
N SER A 241 20.96 2.16 5.27
CA SER A 241 19.87 3.14 5.25
C SER A 241 18.96 3.01 4.02
N VAL A 242 19.23 2.13 3.06
CA VAL A 242 18.53 1.95 1.77
C VAL A 242 16.98 1.85 1.77
N LEU A 243 16.34 1.81 2.93
CA LEU A 243 14.88 1.81 3.08
C LEU A 243 14.35 2.97 3.96
N ASP A 244 15.19 3.91 4.40
CA ASP A 244 14.85 5.05 5.28
C ASP A 244 13.90 4.72 6.42
N LEU A 245 14.26 3.67 7.17
CA LEU A 245 13.47 3.23 8.30
C LEU A 245 13.78 4.09 9.53
N GLN A 246 12.73 4.58 10.20
CA GLN A 246 12.86 5.45 11.37
C GLN A 246 13.58 4.82 12.58
N TYR A 247 13.72 3.50 12.60
CA TYR A 247 14.31 2.74 13.70
C TYR A 247 15.29 1.70 13.16
N HIS A 248 16.49 1.67 13.74
CA HIS A 248 17.52 0.69 13.40
C HIS A 248 17.80 -0.19 14.60
N GLY A 249 17.80 -1.49 14.37
CA GLY A 249 18.23 -2.48 15.34
C GLY A 249 19.63 -2.96 15.00
N VAL A 250 20.57 -2.84 15.94
CA VAL A 250 21.93 -3.33 15.73
C VAL A 250 22.15 -4.60 16.54
N CYS A 251 22.47 -5.69 15.84
CA CYS A 251 22.90 -6.95 16.44
C CYS A 251 24.41 -7.11 16.24
N LYS A 252 25.16 -7.23 17.34
CA LYS A 252 26.61 -7.52 17.29
C LYS A 252 26.87 -8.87 17.98
N PRO A 253 27.80 -9.70 17.48
CA PRO A 253 28.16 -10.95 18.14
C PRO A 253 28.47 -10.73 19.63
N GLY A 254 27.81 -11.50 20.50
CA GLY A 254 28.00 -11.43 21.96
C GLY A 254 27.41 -10.19 22.65
N LYS A 255 26.62 -9.36 21.95
CA LYS A 255 25.93 -8.20 22.54
C LYS A 255 24.41 -8.33 22.42
N PRO A 256 23.65 -7.80 23.40
CA PRO A 256 22.20 -7.74 23.29
C PRO A 256 21.78 -6.87 22.10
N PHE A 257 20.63 -7.17 21.53
CA PHE A 257 20.03 -6.40 20.47
C PHE A 257 19.65 -5.00 20.99
N VAL A 258 20.04 -3.95 20.28
CA VAL A 258 19.76 -2.56 20.67
C VAL A 258 19.04 -1.83 19.56
N TRP A 259 17.88 -1.25 19.89
CA TRP A 259 17.17 -0.33 19.00
C TRP A 259 17.67 1.10 19.19
N LYS A 260 17.84 1.81 18.09
CA LYS A 260 18.11 3.24 18.05
C LYS A 260 17.12 3.89 17.09
N LYS A 261 16.66 5.10 17.42
CA LYS A 261 15.97 5.92 16.44
C LYS A 261 16.99 6.33 15.38
N GLY A 262 16.69 6.06 14.11
CA GLY A 262 17.51 6.49 12.98
C GLY A 262 17.56 8.00 12.93
N ARG A 263 18.75 8.52 12.66
CA ARG A 263 18.89 9.82 12.01
C ARG A 263 19.32 9.48 10.58
N HIS A 264 18.70 10.09 9.59
CA HIS A 264 19.15 10.10 8.20
C HIS A 264 20.68 10.40 8.24
N GLU A 265 21.53 9.48 7.77
CA GLU A 265 22.97 9.40 8.14
C GLU A 265 23.88 10.20 7.19
#